data_AF-A0A3D9FBE8-F1
#
_entry.id   AF-A0A3D9FBE8-F1
#
_cell.length_a   1.000
_cell.length_b   1.000
_cell.length_c   1.000
_cell.angle_alpha   90.00
_cell.angle_beta   90.00
_cell.angle_gamma   90.00
#
_symmetry.space_group_name_H-M   'P 1'
#
loop_
_entity.id
_entity.type
_entity.pdbx_description
1 polymer ?
#
loop_
_entity_poly.entity_id
_entity_poly.type
_entity_poly.pdbx_seq_one_letter_code
_entity_poly.pdbx_strand_id
1 'polypeptide(L)'
;MAEDSEETGDRGIAKPDRRHVLMMGAAAASTVVTVRPALAQTQASIMACEIPIPDPGRMGNYIAADGSVVPPGTPGAFPPPGRNLVGEEVRRALQSGGSIPGYGYEESQAYTNYIRRLQNGMSGFTCYASIQMSRG
;
A
#
# COMPACT_ATOMS: atom_id res chain seq x y z
N MET A 1 -46.92 -7.08 4.80
CA MET A 1 -47.86 -7.32 5.92
C MET A 1 -47.60 -8.71 6.45
N ALA A 2 -47.28 -8.80 7.74
CA ALA A 2 -47.47 -9.94 8.67
C ALA A 2 -46.74 -11.27 8.31
N GLU A 3 -46.14 -12.05 9.20
CA GLU A 3 -46.42 -12.30 10.62
C GLU A 3 -45.15 -12.61 11.42
N ASP A 4 -45.28 -12.35 12.71
CA ASP A 4 -44.37 -12.42 13.85
C ASP A 4 -44.40 -13.81 14.52
N SER A 5 -43.54 -13.97 15.54
CA SER A 5 -43.58 -14.97 16.63
C SER A 5 -42.83 -16.29 16.36
N GLU A 6 -41.61 -16.48 16.89
CA GLU A 6 -41.24 -16.84 18.27
C GLU A 6 -41.76 -18.22 18.72
N GLU A 7 -40.85 -19.14 19.09
CA GLU A 7 -41.02 -19.91 20.33
C GLU A 7 -39.68 -20.44 20.86
N THR A 8 -39.42 -20.11 22.13
CA THR A 8 -38.37 -20.68 22.99
C THR A 8 -38.92 -21.92 23.68
N GLY A 9 -38.16 -23.02 23.71
CA GLY A 9 -38.54 -24.24 24.42
C GLY A 9 -37.37 -25.08 24.89
N ASP A 10 -36.78 -24.72 26.03
CA ASP A 10 -35.93 -25.61 26.83
C ASP A 10 -36.81 -26.41 27.81
N ARG A 11 -36.82 -27.74 27.68
CA ARG A 11 -36.71 -28.73 28.78
C ARG A 11 -37.11 -30.15 28.35
N GLY A 12 -36.13 -31.06 28.41
CA GLY A 12 -36.38 -32.50 28.37
C GLY A 12 -35.17 -33.27 27.89
N ILE A 13 -34.18 -33.50 28.76
CA ILE A 13 -33.07 -34.43 28.46
C ILE A 13 -33.63 -35.86 28.51
N ALA A 14 -34.24 -36.29 27.41
CA ALA A 14 -34.51 -37.70 27.15
C ALA A 14 -33.20 -38.38 26.75
N LYS A 15 -32.87 -39.51 27.40
CA LYS A 15 -31.69 -40.32 27.05
C LYS A 15 -31.73 -40.64 25.55
N PRO A 16 -30.70 -40.30 24.76
CA PRO A 16 -30.75 -40.51 23.32
C PRO A 16 -30.70 -42.01 23.03
N ASP A 17 -31.79 -42.55 22.48
CA ASP A 17 -31.80 -43.88 21.90
C ASP A 17 -30.87 -43.90 20.68
N ARG A 18 -30.00 -44.90 20.61
CA ARG A 18 -28.89 -45.00 19.64
C ARG A 18 -29.38 -45.01 18.19
N ARG A 19 -30.65 -45.34 17.96
CA ARG A 19 -31.26 -45.36 16.62
C ARG A 19 -31.62 -43.97 16.08
N HIS A 20 -31.85 -42.97 16.93
CA HIS A 20 -32.19 -41.61 16.49
C HIS A 20 -30.97 -40.74 16.17
N VAL A 21 -29.81 -41.08 16.72
CA VAL A 21 -28.55 -40.35 16.47
C VAL A 21 -28.03 -40.59 15.04
N LEU A 22 -28.43 -41.70 14.40
CA LEU A 22 -27.99 -42.04 13.04
C LEU A 22 -28.84 -41.40 11.92
N MET A 23 -29.97 -40.74 12.24
CA MET A 23 -30.82 -40.08 11.24
C MET A 23 -30.53 -38.59 11.02
N MET A 24 -29.60 -38.00 11.78
CA MET A 24 -29.10 -36.63 11.54
C MET A 24 -27.87 -36.63 10.62
N GLY A 25 -27.90 -37.47 9.59
CA GLY A 25 -26.86 -37.59 8.55
C GLY A 25 -27.17 -36.77 7.31
N ALA A 26 -27.78 -35.58 7.45
CA ALA A 26 -28.03 -34.69 6.33
C ALA A 26 -26.88 -33.69 6.21
N ALA A 27 -26.06 -33.92 5.19
CA ALA A 27 -24.86 -33.18 4.83
C ALA A 27 -25.05 -31.66 4.86
N ALA A 28 -24.42 -30.99 5.82
CA ALA A 28 -23.96 -29.63 5.58
C ALA A 28 -22.72 -29.73 4.68
N ALA A 29 -22.91 -29.78 3.37
CA ALA A 29 -21.85 -29.52 2.42
C ALA A 29 -21.47 -28.04 2.56
N SER A 30 -20.64 -27.71 3.54
CA SER A 30 -19.96 -26.42 3.56
C SER A 30 -19.06 -26.40 2.34
N THR A 31 -19.53 -25.79 1.26
CA THR A 31 -18.65 -25.43 0.16
C THR A 31 -17.67 -24.43 0.73
N VAL A 32 -16.50 -24.93 1.13
CA VAL A 32 -15.35 -24.06 1.31
C VAL A 32 -15.08 -23.52 -0.07
N VAL A 33 -15.66 -22.35 -0.35
CA VAL A 33 -15.28 -21.56 -1.52
C VAL A 33 -13.85 -21.18 -1.22
N THR A 34 -12.95 -21.99 -1.77
CA THR A 34 -11.57 -21.57 -1.96
C THR A 34 -11.65 -20.46 -2.99
N VAL A 35 -11.96 -19.26 -2.51
CA VAL A 35 -11.48 -18.06 -3.17
C VAL A 35 -9.98 -18.22 -3.06
N ARG A 36 -9.35 -18.81 -4.08
CA ARG A 36 -7.99 -18.43 -4.39
C ARG A 36 -8.15 -16.93 -4.61
N PRO A 37 -7.69 -16.05 -3.70
CA PRO A 37 -7.41 -14.74 -4.21
C PRO A 37 -6.49 -15.04 -5.38
N ALA A 38 -6.83 -14.58 -6.57
CA ALA A 38 -5.81 -14.51 -7.58
C ALA A 38 -4.71 -13.68 -6.93
N LEU A 39 -3.67 -14.34 -6.41
CA LEU A 39 -2.46 -13.78 -5.83
C LEU A 39 -1.64 -13.12 -6.94
N ALA A 40 -2.32 -12.47 -7.88
CA ALA A 40 -1.78 -11.83 -9.05
C ALA A 40 -1.86 -10.30 -8.95
N GLN A 41 -2.47 -9.73 -7.91
CA GLN A 41 -2.64 -8.26 -7.84
C GLN A 41 -2.39 -7.62 -6.47
N THR A 42 -2.22 -8.35 -5.36
CA THR A 42 -1.89 -7.71 -4.07
C THR A 42 -0.42 -7.29 -3.92
N GLN A 43 0.43 -7.54 -4.92
CA GLN A 43 1.78 -6.94 -5.00
C GLN A 43 1.85 -5.71 -5.93
N ALA A 44 0.79 -5.39 -6.69
CA ALA A 44 0.82 -4.31 -7.67
C ALA A 44 0.48 -2.94 -7.06
N SER A 45 -0.25 -2.89 -5.94
CA SER A 45 -0.72 -1.60 -5.39
C SER A 45 0.37 -0.77 -4.69
N ILE A 46 1.51 -1.39 -4.34
CA ILE A 46 2.65 -0.69 -3.74
C ILE A 46 3.54 -0.06 -4.83
N MET A 47 3.53 -0.61 -6.04
CA MET A 47 4.36 -0.13 -7.16
C MET A 47 3.79 1.16 -7.79
N ALA A 48 2.51 1.47 -7.55
CA ALA A 48 1.80 2.60 -8.11
C ALA A 48 1.62 3.79 -7.14
N CYS A 49 2.28 3.78 -5.98
CA CYS A 49 2.21 4.92 -5.07
C CYS A 49 2.95 6.13 -5.65
N GLU A 50 2.46 7.33 -5.36
CA GLU A 50 3.06 8.58 -5.83
C GLU A 50 3.80 9.30 -4.68
N ILE A 51 4.97 9.85 -4.99
CA ILE A 51 5.78 10.65 -4.08
C ILE A 51 5.82 12.09 -4.61
N PRO A 52 5.17 13.05 -3.93
CA PRO A 52 5.31 14.45 -4.28
C PRO A 52 6.69 14.97 -3.85
N ILE A 53 7.31 15.75 -4.72
CA ILE A 53 8.58 16.43 -4.46
C ILE A 53 8.44 17.88 -4.89
N PRO A 54 8.67 18.85 -4.00
CA PRO A 54 8.68 18.77 -2.54
C PRO A 54 7.35 18.29 -1.96
N ASP A 55 7.30 18.12 -0.63
CA ASP A 55 6.03 17.93 0.06
C ASP A 55 5.08 19.14 -0.15
N PRO A 56 3.75 18.95 -0.08
CA PRO A 56 2.78 20.02 -0.32
C PRO A 56 3.01 21.29 0.51
N GLY A 57 3.56 21.17 1.72
CA GLY A 57 3.88 22.30 2.59
C GLY A 57 5.09 23.12 2.14
N ARG A 58 5.87 22.62 1.18
CA ARG A 58 7.08 23.25 0.65
C ARG A 58 7.04 23.41 -0.88
N MET A 59 5.86 23.31 -1.48
CA MET A 59 5.64 23.61 -2.89
C MET A 59 6.19 24.99 -3.27
N GLY A 60 6.78 25.11 -4.46
CA GLY A 60 7.43 26.32 -4.94
C GLY A 60 8.93 26.45 -4.60
N ASN A 61 9.45 25.55 -3.75
CA ASN A 61 10.89 25.43 -3.50
C ASN A 61 11.56 24.40 -4.41
N TYR A 62 12.88 24.46 -4.47
CA TYR A 62 13.75 23.63 -5.31
C TYR A 62 14.45 22.58 -4.44
N ILE A 63 15.02 21.56 -5.10
CA ILE A 63 15.74 20.48 -4.43
C ILE A 63 17.23 20.64 -4.71
N ALA A 64 18.04 20.87 -3.67
CA ALA A 64 19.48 20.87 -3.81
C ALA A 64 20.02 19.46 -4.09
N ALA A 65 21.25 19.36 -4.61
CA ALA A 65 21.88 18.07 -4.91
C ALA A 65 21.93 17.10 -3.72
N ASP A 66 21.99 17.63 -2.49
CA ASP A 66 21.98 16.84 -1.27
C ASP A 66 20.58 16.32 -0.88
N GLY A 67 19.52 16.79 -1.55
CA GLY A 67 18.12 16.47 -1.25
C GLY A 67 17.47 17.41 -0.23
N SER A 68 18.09 18.54 0.12
CA SER A 68 17.45 19.58 0.93
C SER A 68 16.50 20.44 0.08
N VAL A 69 15.48 20.97 0.73
CA VAL A 69 14.55 21.92 0.09
C VAL A 69 15.11 23.32 0.26
N VAL A 70 15.32 24.02 -0.85
CA VAL A 70 15.96 25.34 -0.90
C VAL A 70 15.13 26.33 -1.71
N PRO A 71 15.29 27.65 -1.49
CA PRO A 71 14.62 28.66 -2.30
C PRO A 71 14.98 28.55 -3.79
N PRO A 72 14.07 28.96 -4.69
CA PRO A 72 14.36 29.04 -6.13
C PRO A 72 15.55 29.98 -6.38
N GLY A 73 16.41 29.63 -7.34
CA GLY A 73 17.61 30.41 -7.68
C GLY A 73 18.85 30.03 -6.87
N THR A 74 18.78 29.04 -5.98
CA THR A 74 19.96 28.49 -5.31
C THR A 74 20.86 27.78 -6.35
N PRO A 75 22.16 28.10 -6.43
CA PRO A 75 23.08 27.46 -7.37
C PRO A 75 23.13 25.94 -7.17
N GLY A 76 23.01 25.18 -8.26
CA GLY A 76 23.04 23.70 -8.21
C GLY A 76 21.78 23.06 -7.62
N ALA A 77 20.70 23.82 -7.45
CA ALA A 77 19.39 23.28 -7.10
C ALA A 77 18.57 22.99 -8.35
N PHE A 78 17.81 21.90 -8.30
CA PHE A 78 16.94 21.44 -9.36
C PHE A 78 15.49 21.87 -9.09
N PRO A 79 14.73 22.26 -10.13
CA PRO A 79 13.32 22.55 -9.98
C PRO A 79 12.57 21.32 -9.45
N PRO A 80 11.38 21.48 -8.85
CA PRO A 80 10.53 20.34 -8.53
C PRO A 80 10.10 19.58 -9.80
N PRO A 81 9.97 18.24 -9.75
CA PRO A 81 9.42 17.50 -10.87
C PRO A 81 7.99 17.98 -11.16
N GLY A 82 7.66 18.24 -12.43
CA GLY A 82 6.32 18.69 -12.84
C GLY A 82 5.19 17.66 -12.65
N ARG A 83 5.49 16.51 -12.04
CA ARG A 83 4.57 15.45 -11.65
C ARG A 83 5.05 14.81 -10.36
N ASN A 84 4.14 14.15 -9.64
CA ASN A 84 4.55 13.26 -8.58
C ASN A 84 5.35 12.09 -9.17
N LEU A 85 6.39 11.66 -8.47
CA LEU A 85 7.20 10.54 -8.92
C LEU A 85 6.51 9.23 -8.57
N VAL A 86 6.50 8.30 -9.53
CA VAL A 86 5.90 6.98 -9.32
C VAL A 86 6.85 6.11 -8.51
N GLY A 87 6.30 5.36 -7.56
CA GLY A 87 7.05 4.51 -6.65
C GLY A 87 7.92 3.49 -7.39
N GLU A 88 7.48 2.96 -8.53
CA GLU A 88 8.27 2.07 -9.39
C GLU A 88 9.52 2.76 -9.95
N GLU A 89 9.38 3.98 -10.49
CA GLU A 89 10.49 4.76 -11.04
C GLU A 89 11.51 5.08 -9.95
N VAL A 90 11.03 5.50 -8.78
CA VAL A 90 11.85 5.79 -7.60
C VAL A 90 12.53 4.53 -7.09
N ARG A 91 11.81 3.42 -7.00
CA ARG A 91 12.34 2.12 -6.59
C ARG A 91 13.45 1.67 -7.53
N ARG A 92 13.28 1.84 -8.84
CA ARG A 92 14.30 1.50 -9.84
C ARG A 92 15.53 2.37 -9.66
N ALA A 93 15.36 3.70 -9.58
CA ALA A 93 16.45 4.65 -9.36
C ALA A 93 17.21 4.39 -8.04
N LEU A 94 16.51 4.03 -6.95
CA LEU A 94 17.12 3.71 -5.66
C LEU A 94 17.84 2.36 -5.62
N GLN A 95 17.53 1.43 -6.52
CA GLN A 95 18.18 0.12 -6.64
C GLN A 95 19.37 0.15 -7.60
N SER A 96 19.19 0.73 -8.78
CA SER A 96 20.24 0.79 -9.81
C SER A 96 21.18 1.99 -9.64
N GLY A 97 20.82 2.98 -8.83
CA GLY A 97 21.50 4.27 -8.79
C GLY A 97 21.35 5.08 -10.08
N GLY A 98 20.40 4.70 -10.94
CA GLY A 98 20.16 5.31 -12.24
C GLY A 98 19.29 6.57 -12.19
N SER A 99 19.01 7.11 -13.38
CA SER A 99 18.10 8.25 -13.54
C SER A 99 16.64 7.82 -13.51
N ILE A 100 15.79 8.75 -13.07
CA ILE A 100 14.33 8.64 -13.15
C ILE A 100 13.91 9.00 -14.59
N PRO A 101 12.95 8.29 -15.19
CA PRO A 101 12.49 8.58 -16.55
C PRO A 101 12.06 10.04 -16.74
N GLY A 102 12.64 10.70 -17.75
CA GLY A 102 12.35 12.09 -18.07
C GLY A 102 13.18 13.13 -17.31
N TYR A 103 14.12 12.71 -16.45
CA TYR A 103 15.00 13.59 -15.68
C TYR A 103 16.48 13.30 -15.92
N GLY A 104 17.33 14.31 -15.73
CA GLY A 104 18.78 14.16 -15.83
C GLY A 104 19.35 13.28 -14.72
N TYR A 105 20.61 12.85 -14.85
CA TYR A 105 21.26 12.04 -13.81
C TYR A 105 21.37 12.79 -12.48
N GLU A 106 21.92 14.01 -12.49
CA GLU A 106 22.13 14.82 -11.29
C GLU A 106 20.81 15.23 -10.62
N GLU A 107 19.82 15.59 -11.43
CA GLU A 107 18.46 15.89 -10.99
C GLU A 107 17.80 14.68 -10.32
N SER A 108 17.96 13.48 -10.92
CA SER A 108 17.47 12.24 -10.34
C SER A 108 18.16 11.89 -9.02
N GLN A 109 19.46 12.18 -8.90
CA GLN A 109 20.20 12.04 -7.64
C GLN A 109 19.66 12.99 -6.57
N ALA A 110 19.40 14.26 -6.92
CA ALA A 110 18.82 15.22 -6.00
C ALA A 110 17.44 14.76 -5.48
N TYR A 111 16.57 14.29 -6.37
CA TYR A 111 15.25 13.76 -6.00
C TYR A 111 15.34 12.50 -5.14
N THR A 112 16.19 11.54 -5.50
CA THR A 112 16.37 10.33 -4.70
C THR A 112 16.99 10.64 -3.33
N ASN A 113 17.87 11.63 -3.24
CA ASN A 113 18.39 12.12 -1.96
C ASN A 113 17.31 12.78 -1.10
N TYR A 114 16.42 13.57 -1.70
CA TYR A 114 15.24 14.11 -1.01
C TYR A 114 14.35 12.98 -0.48
N ILE A 115 14.05 11.98 -1.31
CA ILE A 115 13.23 10.82 -0.96
C ILE A 115 13.83 10.04 0.22
N ARG A 116 15.16 9.83 0.25
CA ARG A 116 15.86 9.17 1.36
C ARG A 116 15.73 9.91 2.69
N ARG A 117 15.42 11.22 2.64
CA ARG A 117 15.26 12.08 3.82
C ARG A 117 13.81 12.23 4.26
N LEU A 118 12.84 11.66 3.55
CA LEU A 118 11.44 11.68 3.96
C LEU A 118 11.31 11.11 5.37
N GLN A 119 10.61 11.84 6.22
CA GLN A 119 10.34 11.45 7.62
C GLN A 119 8.88 11.05 7.79
N ASN A 120 8.58 10.36 8.89
CA ASN A 120 7.21 10.07 9.30
C ASN A 120 6.38 11.37 9.34
N GLY A 121 5.21 11.35 8.71
CA GLY A 121 4.33 12.52 8.59
C GLY A 121 4.57 13.40 7.35
N MET A 122 5.65 13.17 6.59
CA MET A 122 5.83 13.79 5.27
C MET A 122 5.05 13.03 4.19
N SER A 123 4.50 13.77 3.24
CA SER A 123 3.85 13.19 2.06
C SER A 123 4.82 12.32 1.26
N GLY A 124 4.40 11.12 0.87
CA GLY A 124 5.23 10.17 0.14
C GLY A 124 6.14 9.30 1.01
N PHE A 125 6.25 9.56 2.33
CA PHE A 125 7.03 8.70 3.23
C PHE A 125 6.50 7.27 3.26
N THR A 126 5.18 7.08 3.33
CA THR A 126 4.57 5.74 3.33
C THR A 126 4.89 4.97 2.05
N CYS A 127 4.93 5.66 0.90
CA CYS A 127 5.36 5.08 -0.37
C CYS A 127 6.84 4.68 -0.31
N TYR A 128 7.72 5.58 0.14
CA TYR A 128 9.14 5.27 0.31
C TYR A 128 9.39 4.09 1.27
N ALA A 129 8.70 4.05 2.41
CA ALA A 129 8.81 2.96 3.38
C ALA A 129 8.42 1.61 2.76
N SER A 130 7.37 1.60 1.95
CA SER A 130 6.93 0.40 1.23
C SER A 130 7.95 -0.09 0.19
N ILE A 131 8.62 0.84 -0.50
CA ILE A 131 9.73 0.53 -1.40
C ILE A 131 10.89 -0.09 -0.60
N GLN A 132 11.22 0.45 0.56
CA GLN A 132 12.32 -0.07 1.40
C GLN A 132 12.04 -1.48 1.92
N MET A 133 10.80 -1.79 2.32
CA MET A 133 10.43 -3.14 2.72
C MET A 133 10.56 -4.15 1.58
N SER A 134 10.27 -3.73 0.34
CA SER A 134 10.41 -4.59 -0.85
C SER A 134 11.84 -4.88 -1.31
N ARG A 135 12.85 -4.25 -0.67
CA ARG A 135 14.28 -4.51 -0.91
C ARG A 135 14.84 -5.62 -0.02
N GLY A 136 14.09 -6.02 1.02
CA GLY A 136 14.46 -7.09 1.95
C GLY A 136 14.04 -8.47 1.49
#